data_AF-A0A6A8LP38-F1
#
_entry.id   AF-A0A6A8LP38-F1
#
_cell.length_a   1.000
_cell.length_b   1.000
_cell.length_c   1.000
_cell.angle_alpha   90.00
_cell.angle_beta   90.00
_cell.angle_gamma   90.00
#
_symmetry.space_group_name_H-M   'P 1'
#
loop_
_entity.id
_entity.type
_entity.pdbx_description
1 polymer ?
#
loop_
_entity_poly.entity_id
_entity_poly.type
_entity_poly.pdbx_seq_one_letter_code
_entity_poly.pdbx_strand_id
1 'polypeptide(L)'
;MVKVNNWDAEYDVVVLGFGGAGATAARFAADEGAKVLLVDAAPEGNEGGNTRYSAQMISASDDFEAEKKYFAALTDPMTLDQEIADTYV
;
A
#
# COMPACT_ATOMS: atom_id res chain seq x y z
N MET A 1 -14.82 -26.58 -16.36
CA MET A 1 -14.43 -25.21 -16.75
C MET A 1 -15.70 -24.42 -17.04
N VAL A 2 -15.88 -23.27 -16.41
CA VAL A 2 -17.01 -22.38 -16.70
C VAL A 2 -16.71 -21.67 -18.02
N LYS A 3 -17.58 -21.84 -19.03
CA LYS A 3 -17.53 -21.04 -20.26
C LYS A 3 -18.13 -19.67 -19.95
N VAL A 4 -17.27 -18.66 -19.83
CA VAL A 4 -17.71 -17.27 -19.78
C VAL A 4 -17.98 -16.85 -21.21
N ASN A 5 -19.25 -16.64 -21.56
CA ASN A 5 -19.66 -16.36 -22.94
C ASN A 5 -19.73 -14.86 -23.26
N ASN A 6 -19.71 -13.97 -22.25
CA ASN A 6 -19.68 -12.51 -22.41
C ASN A 6 -19.04 -11.88 -21.17
N TRP A 7 -18.01 -11.05 -21.36
CA TRP A 7 -17.47 -10.16 -20.33
C TRP A 7 -18.19 -8.82 -20.39
N ASP A 8 -18.51 -8.23 -19.23
CA ASP A 8 -19.13 -6.89 -19.19
C ASP A 8 -18.13 -5.79 -19.60
N ALA A 9 -16.84 -5.98 -19.34
CA ALA A 9 -15.77 -5.08 -19.72
C ALA A 9 -14.40 -5.77 -19.73
N GLU A 10 -13.48 -5.22 -20.52
CA GLU A 10 -12.07 -5.62 -20.60
C GLU A 10 -11.15 -4.45 -20.24
N TYR A 11 -10.07 -4.77 -19.51
CA TYR A 11 -9.07 -3.85 -18.99
C TYR A 11 -7.69 -4.50 -19.12
N ASP A 12 -6.65 -3.69 -19.31
CA ASP A 12 -5.27 -4.18 -19.37
C ASP A 12 -4.75 -4.55 -17.97
N VAL A 13 -5.19 -3.79 -16.96
CA VAL A 13 -4.82 -4.01 -15.55
C VAL A 13 -6.06 -3.88 -14.68
N VAL A 14 -6.26 -4.85 -13.78
CA VAL A 14 -7.28 -4.80 -12.73
C VAL A 14 -6.59 -4.76 -11.37
N VAL A 15 -6.84 -3.69 -10.60
CA VAL A 15 -6.32 -3.48 -9.26
C VAL A 15 -7.46 -3.62 -8.26
N LEU A 16 -7.30 -4.57 -7.33
CA LEU A 16 -8.27 -4.84 -6.27
C LEU A 16 -7.77 -4.24 -4.95
N GLY A 17 -8.44 -3.17 -4.50
CA GLY A 17 -8.14 -2.39 -3.30
C GLY A 17 -7.50 -1.04 -3.64
N PHE A 18 -8.12 0.04 -3.17
CA PHE A 18 -7.63 1.41 -3.32
C PHE A 18 -6.90 1.89 -2.06
N GLY A 19 -6.04 1.02 -1.48
CA GLY A 19 -5.04 1.41 -0.48
C GLY A 19 -3.79 2.03 -1.12
N GLY A 20 -2.77 2.37 -0.33
CA GLY A 20 -1.54 3.00 -0.84
C GLY A 20 -0.85 2.20 -1.96
N ALA A 21 -0.75 0.88 -1.82
CA ALA A 21 -0.18 0.01 -2.84
C ALA A 21 -1.03 0.00 -4.12
N GLY A 22 -2.35 -0.19 -4.01
CA GLY A 22 -3.24 -0.26 -5.17
C GLY A 22 -3.39 1.08 -5.90
N ALA A 23 -3.47 2.19 -5.15
CA ALA A 23 -3.44 3.54 -5.71
C ALA A 23 -2.17 3.77 -6.54
N THR A 24 -1.02 3.38 -5.99
CA THR A 24 0.29 3.52 -6.65
C THR A 24 0.36 2.66 -7.90
N ALA A 25 -0.02 1.38 -7.82
CA ALA A 25 -0.03 0.46 -8.95
C ALA A 25 -0.95 0.94 -10.08
N ALA A 26 -2.18 1.35 -9.74
CA ALA A 26 -3.15 1.86 -10.71
C ALA A 26 -2.65 3.14 -11.38
N ARG A 27 -2.05 4.05 -10.61
CA ARG A 27 -1.49 5.29 -11.13
C ARG A 27 -0.38 5.04 -12.16
N PHE A 28 0.63 4.24 -11.81
CA PHE A 28 1.74 4.00 -12.72
C PHE A 28 1.35 3.17 -13.94
N ALA A 29 0.45 2.20 -13.80
CA ALA A 29 -0.10 1.48 -14.95
C ALA A 29 -0.84 2.43 -15.92
N ALA A 30 -1.64 3.35 -15.39
CA ALA A 30 -2.33 4.34 -16.21
C ALA A 30 -1.37 5.35 -16.87
N ASP A 31 -0.30 5.76 -16.17
CA ASP A 31 0.74 6.65 -16.73
C ASP A 31 1.49 6.01 -17.91
N GLU A 32 1.64 4.67 -17.91
CA GLU A 32 2.17 3.89 -19.03
C GLU A 32 1.12 3.58 -20.12
N GLY A 33 -0.07 4.17 -20.04
CA GLY A 33 -1.11 4.10 -21.06
C GLY A 33 -2.06 2.89 -20.95
N ALA A 34 -2.00 2.12 -19.87
CA ALA A 34 -2.91 1.00 -19.66
C ALA A 34 -4.35 1.48 -19.35
N LYS A 35 -5.35 0.76 -19.86
CA LYS A 35 -6.74 0.91 -19.42
C LYS A 35 -6.92 0.17 -18.09
N VAL A 36 -6.88 0.92 -16.99
CA VAL A 36 -6.91 0.36 -15.63
C VAL A 36 -8.32 0.36 -15.03
N LEU A 37 -8.72 -0.77 -14.44
CA LEU A 37 -9.83 -0.83 -13.48
C LEU A 37 -9.27 -0.85 -12.07
N LEU A 38 -9.59 0.16 -11.26
CA LEU A 38 -9.32 0.18 -9.83
C LEU A 38 -10.64 0.09 -9.08
N VAL A 39 -10.76 -0.87 -8.17
CA VAL A 39 -11.95 -1.07 -7.35
C VAL A 39 -11.57 -1.22 -5.88
N ASP A 40 -12.45 -0.80 -4.98
CA ASP A 40 -12.33 -1.08 -3.55
C ASP A 40 -13.64 -1.71 -3.06
N ALA A 41 -13.55 -2.53 -2.01
CA ALA A 41 -14.72 -3.09 -1.35
C ALA A 41 -15.37 -2.10 -0.37
N ALA A 42 -14.63 -1.05 0.02
CA ALA A 42 -15.13 0.00 0.90
C ALA A 42 -16.27 0.79 0.24
N PRO A 43 -17.24 1.30 1.03
CA PRO A 43 -18.22 2.24 0.53
C PRO A 43 -17.56 3.48 -0.09
N GLU A 44 -18.27 4.13 -1.01
CA GLU A 44 -17.79 5.36 -1.65
C GLU A 44 -17.35 6.40 -0.60
N GLY A 45 -16.15 6.95 -0.81
CA GLY A 45 -15.53 7.90 0.11
C GLY A 45 -14.90 7.27 1.35
N ASN A 46 -14.89 5.94 1.49
CA ASN A 46 -14.26 5.18 2.59
C ASN A 46 -13.09 4.29 2.13
N GLU A 47 -12.64 4.44 0.89
CA GLU A 47 -11.52 3.73 0.30
C GLU A 47 -10.17 4.16 0.93
N GLY A 48 -9.10 3.40 0.73
CA GLY A 48 -7.78 3.71 1.31
C GLY A 48 -7.30 2.68 2.32
N GLY A 49 -8.18 1.80 2.81
CA GLY A 49 -7.85 0.78 3.81
C GLY A 49 -7.06 1.35 4.98
N ASN A 50 -6.05 0.62 5.46
CA ASN A 50 -5.18 1.08 6.54
C ASN A 50 -4.34 2.31 6.16
N THR A 51 -4.04 2.54 4.88
CA THR A 51 -3.28 3.71 4.43
C THR A 51 -3.99 5.02 4.77
N ARG A 52 -5.32 5.05 4.73
CA ARG A 52 -6.09 6.22 5.16
C ARG A 52 -5.84 6.59 6.63
N TYR A 53 -5.55 5.59 7.47
CA TYR A 53 -5.37 5.75 8.91
C TYR A 53 -3.90 5.83 9.35
N SER A 54 -2.94 5.68 8.43
CA SER A 54 -1.50 5.61 8.76
C SER A 54 -0.85 6.96 9.08
N ALA A 55 -1.64 8.03 9.18
CA ALA A 55 -1.17 9.41 9.37
C ALA A 55 -0.15 9.89 8.32
N GLN A 56 -0.09 9.22 7.16
CA GLN A 56 0.87 9.49 6.08
C GLN A 56 2.35 9.34 6.51
N MET A 57 2.62 8.63 7.60
CA MET A 57 4.00 8.29 7.95
C MET A 57 4.55 7.26 6.98
N ILE A 58 5.69 7.57 6.38
CA ILE A 58 6.42 6.72 5.46
C ILE A 58 7.85 6.65 5.99
N SER A 59 8.31 5.44 6.30
CA SER A 59 9.71 5.16 6.57
C SER A 59 10.30 4.48 5.34
N ALA A 60 11.45 4.95 4.89
CA ALA A 60 12.17 4.41 3.75
C ALA A 60 13.66 4.67 3.93
N SER A 61 14.44 3.59 3.96
CA SER A 61 15.89 3.61 4.02
C SER A 61 16.47 2.49 3.16
N ASP A 62 17.66 2.73 2.63
CA ASP A 62 18.48 1.68 2.00
C ASP A 62 19.47 1.06 3.01
N ASP A 63 19.49 1.56 4.25
CA ASP A 63 20.35 1.11 5.35
C ASP A 63 19.50 0.86 6.61
N PHE A 64 19.30 -0.42 6.89
CA PHE A 64 18.51 -0.92 8.02
C PHE A 64 19.08 -0.50 9.38
N GLU A 65 20.41 -0.52 9.54
CA GLU A 65 21.04 -0.18 10.83
C GLU A 65 20.96 1.33 11.09
N ALA A 66 21.07 2.15 10.05
CA ALA A 66 20.87 3.59 10.15
C ALA A 66 19.42 3.95 10.49
N GLU A 67 18.44 3.27 9.87
CA GLU A 67 17.02 3.44 10.15
C GLU A 67 16.66 3.07 11.58
N LYS A 68 17.10 1.90 12.06
CA LYS A 68 16.92 1.48 13.45
C LYS A 68 17.51 2.46 14.45
N LYS A 69 18.72 2.95 14.19
CA LYS A 69 19.37 3.94 15.06
C LYS A 69 18.56 5.24 15.12
N TYR A 70 18.07 5.70 13.96
CA TYR A 70 17.21 6.88 13.89
C TYR A 70 15.89 6.66 14.64
N PHE A 71 15.23 5.53 14.44
CA PHE A 71 13.98 5.19 15.10
C PHE A 71 14.13 5.08 16.63
N ALA A 72 15.22 4.46 17.11
CA ALA A 72 15.53 4.38 18.53
C ALA A 72 15.73 5.78 19.14
N ALA A 73 16.42 6.68 18.44
CA ALA A 73 16.58 8.06 18.88
C ALA A 73 15.27 8.85 18.86
N LEU A 74 14.40 8.61 17.88
CA LEU A 74 13.09 9.25 17.74
C LEU A 74 12.12 8.85 18.87
N THR A 75 12.28 7.64 19.41
CA THR A 75 11.37 7.05 20.39
C THR A 75 11.89 7.11 21.83
N ASP A 76 13.11 7.60 22.07
CA ASP A 76 13.64 7.76 23.44
C ASP A 76 12.69 8.65 24.31
N PRO A 77 12.39 8.28 25.57
CA PRO A 77 12.92 7.16 26.36
C PRO A 77 12.01 5.92 26.39
N MET A 78 11.22 5.68 25.35
CA MET A 78 10.31 4.53 25.31
C MET A 78 11.08 3.21 25.37
N THR A 79 10.52 2.23 26.08
CA THR A 79 11.04 0.86 26.07
C THR A 79 10.39 0.11 24.90
N LEU A 80 11.17 -0.18 23.87
CA LEU A 80 10.72 -0.91 22.70
C LEU A 80 11.04 -2.40 22.81
N ASP A 81 10.10 -3.24 22.40
CA ASP A 81 10.37 -4.64 22.11
C ASP A 81 11.31 -4.71 20.90
N GLN A 82 12.48 -5.32 21.08
CA GLN A 82 13.51 -5.36 20.04
C GLN A 82 13.14 -6.28 18.88
N GLU A 83 12.38 -7.35 19.13
CA GLU A 83 11.94 -8.24 18.06
C GLU A 83 10.93 -7.53 17.15
N ILE A 84 10.04 -6.73 17.74
CA ILE A 84 9.11 -5.89 16.98
C ILE A 84 9.85 -4.79 16.23
N ALA A 85 10.81 -4.11 16.87
CA ALA A 85 11.62 -3.10 16.20
C ALA A 85 12.37 -3.70 15.01
N ASP A 86 13.02 -4.85 15.18
CA ASP A 86 13.78 -5.53 14.10
C ASP A 86 12.91 -6.02 12.94
N THR A 87 11.61 -6.23 13.19
CA THR A 87 10.67 -6.74 12.18
C THR A 87 10.01 -5.64 11.36
N TYR A 88 9.70 -4.50 12.00
CA TYR A 88 8.81 -3.48 11.43
C TYR A 88 9.46 -2.11 11.20
N VAL A 89 10.72 -1.94 11.63
CA VAL A 89 11.54 -0.74 11.46
C VAL A 89 12.77 -1.15 10.68
#